data_AF-A0AAD4JSG7-F1
#
_entry.id   AF-A0AAD4JSG7-F1
#
_cell.length_a   1.000
_cell.length_b   1.000
_cell.length_c   1.000
_cell.angle_alpha   90.00
_cell.angle_beta   90.00
_cell.angle_gamma   90.00
#
_symmetry.space_group_name_H-M   'P 1'
#
loop_
_entity.id
_entity.type
_entity.pdbx_description
1 polymer ?
#
loop_
_entity_poly.entity_id
_entity_poly.type
_entity_poly.pdbx_seq_one_letter_code
_entity_poly.pdbx_strand_id
1 'polypeptide(L)'
;LLCILNAAVFGNIVPTTTSYCQLFQQTASTSTAYICIIYALSTWFFHSNFSEPRQHMRIVFLAMLLIMIITHIIVLVLTILEEYYADVDDSIDMHEVFSNYDTTCQILTIVLTVLTILVLIFVFIYLCIATVEKQRELNRRR
;
A
#
# COMPACT_ATOMS: atom_id res chain seq x y z
N LEU A 1 9.15 -4.87 0.76
CA LEU A 1 9.29 -6.20 0.10
C LEU A 1 7.95 -6.70 -0.42
N LEU A 2 6.92 -6.86 0.43
CA LEU A 2 5.58 -7.28 -0.02
C LEU A 2 4.98 -6.39 -1.13
N CYS A 3 5.09 -5.06 -1.02
CA CYS A 3 4.58 -4.14 -2.05
C CYS A 3 5.38 -4.19 -3.37
N ILE A 4 6.68 -4.52 -3.30
CA ILE A 4 7.54 -4.70 -4.48
C ILE A 4 7.19 -6.02 -5.16
N LEU A 5 6.96 -7.08 -4.37
CA LEU A 5 6.49 -8.36 -4.88
C LEU A 5 5.11 -8.22 -5.53
N ASN A 6 4.19 -7.47 -4.90
CA ASN A 6 2.88 -7.16 -5.45
C ASN A 6 3.01 -6.41 -6.80
N ALA A 7 3.83 -5.35 -6.86
CA ALA A 7 4.09 -4.63 -8.09
C ALA A 7 4.77 -5.49 -9.18
N ALA A 8 5.72 -6.35 -8.81
CA ALA A 8 6.49 -7.18 -9.73
C ALA A 8 5.69 -8.37 -10.29
N VAL A 9 4.83 -8.99 -9.47
CA VAL A 9 3.93 -10.05 -9.91
C VAL A 9 2.95 -9.49 -10.95
N PHE A 10 2.33 -8.34 -10.71
CA PHE A 10 1.37 -7.78 -11.67
C PHE A 10 2.03 -7.07 -12.86
N GLY A 11 3.21 -6.47 -12.69
CA GLY A 11 3.93 -5.78 -13.76
C GLY A 11 4.46 -6.69 -14.86
N ASN A 12 4.61 -8.00 -14.59
CA ASN A 12 5.18 -8.97 -15.53
C ASN A 12 4.15 -9.95 -16.10
N ILE A 13 2.93 -9.97 -15.56
CA ILE A 13 1.94 -11.01 -15.81
C ILE A 13 0.74 -10.54 -16.64
N VAL A 14 0.35 -9.26 -16.54
CA VAL A 14 -0.86 -8.76 -17.22
C VAL A 14 -0.55 -7.52 -18.05
N PRO A 15 -0.96 -7.46 -19.34
CA PRO A 15 -0.80 -6.26 -20.14
C PRO A 15 -1.50 -5.07 -19.46
N THR A 16 -0.70 -4.09 -19.05
CA THR A 16 -1.12 -2.85 -18.39
C THR A 16 -2.05 -1.98 -19.24
N THR A 17 -2.22 -2.34 -20.52
CA THR A 17 -3.09 -1.67 -21.49
C THR A 17 -4.54 -2.18 -21.45
N THR A 18 -4.83 -3.29 -20.76
CA THR A 18 -6.14 -3.96 -20.83
C THR A 18 -7.00 -3.74 -19.57
N SER A 19 -6.41 -3.47 -18.39
CA SER A 19 -7.17 -3.18 -17.17
C SER A 19 -6.62 -1.97 -16.37
N TYR A 20 -7.47 -0.95 -16.19
CA TYR A 20 -7.11 0.28 -15.48
C TYR A 20 -6.91 0.07 -13.98
N CYS A 21 -7.64 -0.87 -13.37
CA CYS A 21 -7.54 -1.19 -11.95
C CYS A 21 -6.18 -1.80 -11.58
N GLN A 22 -5.65 -2.70 -12.41
CA GLN A 22 -4.35 -3.31 -12.15
C GLN A 22 -3.20 -2.30 -12.31
N LEU A 23 -3.30 -1.38 -13.28
CA LEU A 23 -2.36 -0.27 -13.41
C LEU A 23 -2.38 0.64 -12.17
N PHE A 24 -3.58 0.94 -11.66
CA PHE A 24 -3.75 1.75 -10.45
C PHE A 24 -3.14 1.06 -9.22
N GLN A 25 -3.37 -0.24 -9.06
CA GLN A 25 -2.76 -1.04 -7.99
C GLN A 25 -1.24 -1.12 -8.09
N GLN A 26 -0.68 -1.31 -9.29
CA GLN A 26 0.77 -1.32 -9.49
C GLN A 26 1.38 0.03 -9.10
N THR A 27 0.73 1.12 -9.48
CA THR A 27 1.15 2.49 -9.14
C THR A 27 1.09 2.71 -7.64
N ALA A 28 0.00 2.29 -6.98
CA ALA A 28 -0.16 2.38 -5.54
C ALA A 28 0.90 1.55 -4.79
N SER A 29 1.14 0.32 -5.24
CA SER A 29 2.11 -0.60 -4.62
C SER A 29 3.56 -0.13 -4.80
N THR A 30 3.90 0.42 -5.97
CA THR A 30 5.23 0.98 -6.25
C THR A 30 5.48 2.25 -5.44
N SER A 31 4.49 3.15 -5.36
CA SER A 31 4.57 4.36 -4.53
C SER A 31 4.74 4.00 -3.05
N THR A 32 4.02 2.98 -2.59
CA THR A 32 4.12 2.45 -1.22
C THR A 32 5.52 1.91 -0.94
N ALA A 33 6.10 1.13 -1.86
CA ALA A 33 7.46 0.63 -1.73
C ALA A 33 8.49 1.77 -1.66
N TYR A 34 8.34 2.79 -2.50
CA TYR A 34 9.24 3.95 -2.53
C TYR A 34 9.21 4.71 -1.19
N ILE A 35 8.02 4.97 -0.64
CA ILE A 35 7.86 5.63 0.66
C ILE A 35 8.47 4.78 1.79
N CYS A 36 8.31 3.45 1.76
CA CYS A 36 8.94 2.57 2.74
C CYS A 36 10.48 2.63 2.68
N ILE A 37 11.08 2.74 1.49
CA ILE A 37 12.52 2.88 1.33
C ILE A 37 13.00 4.23 1.87
N ILE A 38 12.29 5.33 1.54
CA ILE A 38 12.58 6.65 2.12
C ILE A 38 12.50 6.60 3.64
N TYR A 39 11.49 5.93 4.20
CA TYR A 39 11.36 5.76 5.64
C TYR A 39 12.55 5.00 6.24
N ALA A 40 12.95 3.87 5.64
CA ALA A 40 14.12 3.11 6.10
C ALA A 40 15.39 3.97 6.06
N LEU A 41 15.63 4.70 4.97
CA LEU A 41 16.76 5.63 4.83
C LEU A 41 16.69 6.78 5.84
N SER A 42 15.49 7.26 6.17
CA SER A 42 15.28 8.33 7.15
C SER A 42 15.80 7.93 8.54
N THR A 43 15.59 6.67 8.95
CA THR A 43 16.07 6.19 10.26
C THR A 43 17.60 6.25 10.39
N TRP A 44 18.32 6.10 9.27
CA TRP A 44 19.78 6.19 9.21
C TRP A 44 20.27 7.64 9.07
N PHE A 45 19.69 8.43 8.16
CA PHE A 45 20.11 9.82 7.92
C PHE A 45 19.80 10.74 9.11
N PHE A 46 18.68 10.56 9.78
CA PHE A 46 18.27 11.44 10.89
C PHE A 46 18.89 11.06 12.24
N HIS A 47 19.88 10.16 12.26
CA HIS A 47 20.67 9.88 13.46
C HIS A 47 21.53 11.09 13.89
N SER A 48 21.79 12.05 12.99
CA SER A 48 22.63 13.22 13.26
C SER A 48 21.88 14.44 13.85
N ASN A 49 22.11 14.66 15.14
CA ASN A 49 22.26 15.93 15.88
C ASN A 49 21.14 16.97 16.10
N PHE A 50 19.92 16.88 15.54
CA PHE A 50 18.85 17.87 15.83
C PHE A 50 17.50 17.27 16.25
N SER A 51 16.95 17.71 17.39
CA SER A 51 15.74 17.16 18.04
C SER A 51 14.41 17.62 17.42
N GLU A 52 14.31 18.90 17.06
CA GLU A 52 13.13 19.54 16.44
C GLU A 52 12.74 18.96 15.07
N PRO A 53 13.66 18.83 14.07
CA PRO A 53 13.28 18.31 12.75
C PRO A 53 12.84 16.85 12.79
N ARG A 54 13.25 16.09 13.82
CA ARG A 54 12.86 14.69 14.01
C ARG A 54 11.39 14.52 14.40
N GLN A 55 10.77 15.51 15.05
CA GLN A 55 9.34 15.47 15.36
C GLN A 55 8.48 15.81 14.14
N HIS A 56 8.84 16.85 13.39
CA HIS A 56 8.15 17.20 12.14
C HIS A 56 8.17 16.05 11.13
N MET A 57 9.33 15.41 10.96
CA MET A 57 9.46 14.21 10.12
C MET A 57 8.50 13.09 10.53
N ARG A 58 8.36 12.79 11.83
CA ARG A 58 7.45 11.75 12.31
C ARG A 58 5.98 12.06 11.99
N ILE A 59 5.57 13.32 12.11
CA ILE A 59 4.22 13.76 11.77
C ILE A 59 3.97 13.64 10.27
N VAL A 60 4.92 14.06 9.44
CA VAL A 60 4.85 13.89 7.97
C VAL A 60 4.75 12.42 7.59
N PHE A 61 5.54 11.54 8.23
CA PHE A 61 5.44 10.09 8.00
C PHE A 61 4.09 9.50 8.40
N LEU A 62 3.51 9.95 9.52
CA LEU A 62 2.16 9.53 9.93
C LEU A 62 1.10 9.97 8.91
N ALA A 63 1.20 11.20 8.40
CA ALA A 63 0.30 11.70 7.37
C ALA A 63 0.44 10.91 6.06
N MET A 64 1.67 10.62 5.63
CA MET A 64 1.94 9.80 4.43
C MET A 64 1.38 8.38 4.59
N LEU A 65 1.57 7.74 5.74
CA LEU A 65 1.00 6.41 6.03
C LEU A 65 -0.52 6.39 5.96
N LEU A 66 -1.17 7.44 6.48
CA LEU A 66 -2.62 7.55 6.45
C LEU A 66 -3.13 7.68 5.01
N ILE A 67 -2.48 8.50 4.19
CA ILE A 67 -2.80 8.61 2.75
C ILE A 67 -2.63 7.25 2.06
N MET A 68 -1.56 6.52 2.36
CA MET A 68 -1.31 5.19 1.77
C MET A 68 -2.39 4.18 2.14
N ILE A 69 -2.84 4.15 3.40
CA ILE A 69 -3.94 3.28 3.84
C ILE A 69 -5.21 3.60 3.03
N ILE A 70 -5.54 4.89 2.88
CA ILE A 70 -6.70 5.33 2.09
C ILE A 70 -6.55 4.87 0.63
N THR A 71 -5.39 5.07 0.02
CA THR A 71 -5.16 4.64 -1.37
C THR A 71 -5.34 3.13 -1.54
N HIS A 72 -4.81 2.31 -0.63
CA HIS A 72 -4.98 0.85 -0.69
C HIS A 72 -6.43 0.40 -0.45
N ILE A 73 -7.18 1.12 0.38
CA ILE A 73 -8.63 0.88 0.53
C ILE A 73 -9.37 1.18 -0.77
N ILE A 74 -9.04 2.30 -1.44
CA ILE A 74 -9.64 2.65 -2.74
C ILE A 74 -9.32 1.57 -3.79
N VAL A 75 -8.06 1.12 -3.86
CA VAL A 75 -7.67 0.01 -4.75
C VAL A 75 -8.54 -1.22 -4.48
N LEU A 76 -8.67 -1.63 -3.21
CA LEU A 76 -9.46 -2.80 -2.83
C LEU A 76 -10.94 -2.67 -3.26
N VAL A 77 -11.55 -1.49 -3.03
CA VAL A 77 -12.93 -1.23 -3.44
C VAL A 77 -13.09 -1.30 -4.96
N LEU A 78 -12.16 -0.71 -5.71
CA LEU A 78 -12.21 -0.75 -7.18
C LEU A 78 -12.06 -2.18 -7.71
N THR A 79 -11.16 -2.98 -7.13
CA THR A 79 -10.98 -4.39 -7.52
C THR A 79 -12.23 -5.24 -7.24
N ILE A 80 -12.88 -5.06 -6.08
CA ILE A 80 -14.13 -5.78 -5.76
C ILE A 80 -15.27 -5.33 -6.68
N LEU A 81 -15.34 -4.05 -7.02
CA LEU A 81 -16.36 -3.51 -7.90
C LEU A 81 -16.21 -4.07 -9.32
N GLU A 82 -14.99 -4.16 -9.83
CA GLU A 82 -14.68 -4.77 -11.12
C GLU A 82 -15.11 -6.24 -11.18
N GLU A 83 -14.87 -7.01 -10.11
CA GLU A 83 -15.33 -8.41 -9.99
C GLU A 83 -16.87 -8.52 -10.01
N TYR A 84 -17.57 -7.63 -9.31
CA TYR A 84 -19.03 -7.60 -9.30
C TYR A 84 -19.64 -7.22 -10.66
N TYR A 85 -18.99 -6.33 -11.43
CA TYR A 85 -19.47 -5.94 -12.76
C TYR A 85 -19.08 -6.95 -13.85
N ALA A 86 -17.96 -7.67 -13.70
CA ALA A 86 -17.57 -8.74 -14.63
C ALA A 86 -18.61 -9.86 -14.68
N ASP A 87 -19.22 -10.21 -13.54
CA ASP A 87 -20.31 -11.20 -13.43
C ASP A 87 -21.59 -10.77 -14.18
N VAL A 88 -21.73 -9.48 -14.50
CA VAL A 88 -22.88 -8.92 -15.24
C VAL A 88 -22.61 -8.82 -16.75
N ASP A 89 -21.33 -8.72 -17.16
CA ASP A 89 -20.91 -8.55 -18.56
C ASP A 89 -20.71 -9.89 -19.30
N ASP A 90 -20.94 -11.01 -18.62
CA ASP A 90 -20.92 -12.41 -19.12
C ASP A 90 -21.94 -12.71 -20.26
N SER A 91 -22.53 -11.65 -20.84
CA SER A 91 -23.32 -11.71 -22.07
C SER A 91 -22.49 -11.48 -23.35
N ILE A 92 -21.18 -11.18 -23.23
CA ILE A 92 -20.26 -10.99 -24.37
C ILE A 92 -19.06 -11.94 -24.22
N ASP A 93 -19.14 -13.03 -24.97
CA ASP A 93 -18.28 -14.21 -24.87
C ASP A 93 -16.84 -13.94 -25.35
N MET A 94 -15.93 -13.65 -24.41
CA MET A 94 -14.46 -13.64 -24.58
C MET A 94 -13.78 -14.59 -23.56
N HIS A 95 -14.55 -15.43 -22.88
CA HIS A 95 -14.17 -16.09 -21.64
C HIS A 95 -13.25 -17.32 -21.84
N GLU A 96 -13.20 -17.92 -23.03
CA GLU A 96 -12.57 -19.24 -23.23
C GLU A 96 -11.03 -19.27 -23.27
N VAL A 97 -10.32 -18.14 -23.44
CA VAL A 97 -8.86 -18.20 -23.69
C VAL A 97 -7.99 -17.90 -22.45
N PHE A 98 -8.50 -17.22 -21.42
CA PHE A 98 -7.70 -16.77 -20.26
C PHE A 98 -8.31 -17.05 -18.87
N SER A 99 -9.52 -17.63 -18.81
CA SER A 99 -10.39 -17.72 -17.61
C SER A 99 -9.68 -18.10 -16.30
N ASN A 100 -9.06 -19.29 -16.21
CA ASN A 100 -8.54 -19.78 -14.93
C ASN A 100 -7.33 -18.99 -14.39
N TYR A 101 -6.51 -18.43 -15.28
CA TYR A 101 -5.32 -17.70 -14.88
C TYR A 101 -5.66 -16.31 -14.37
N ASP A 102 -6.58 -15.62 -15.03
CA ASP A 102 -6.99 -14.28 -14.66
C ASP A 102 -7.74 -14.27 -13.31
N THR A 103 -8.66 -15.22 -13.10
CA THR A 103 -9.34 -15.38 -11.80
C THR A 103 -8.37 -15.69 -10.67
N THR A 104 -7.37 -16.54 -10.92
CA THR A 104 -6.34 -16.86 -9.91
C THR A 104 -5.50 -15.63 -9.58
N CYS A 105 -5.12 -14.84 -10.58
CA CYS A 105 -4.41 -13.59 -10.39
C CYS A 105 -5.24 -12.59 -9.58
N GLN A 106 -6.52 -12.41 -9.90
CA GLN A 106 -7.43 -11.51 -9.17
C GLN A 106 -7.61 -11.90 -7.70
N ILE A 107 -7.78 -13.19 -7.39
CA ILE A 107 -7.88 -13.64 -5.98
C ILE A 107 -6.57 -13.34 -5.23
N LEU A 108 -5.42 -13.62 -5.86
CA LEU A 108 -4.12 -13.30 -5.27
C LEU A 108 -3.93 -11.79 -5.03
N THR A 109 -4.40 -10.96 -5.97
CA THR A 109 -4.43 -9.50 -5.88
C THR A 109 -5.15 -9.02 -4.63
N ILE A 110 -6.36 -9.52 -4.41
CA ILE A 110 -7.21 -9.13 -3.28
C ILE A 110 -6.53 -9.54 -1.98
N VAL A 111 -6.06 -10.80 -1.89
CA VAL A 111 -5.37 -11.31 -0.71
C VAL A 111 -4.13 -10.49 -0.38
N LEU A 112 -3.28 -10.19 -1.37
CA LEU A 112 -2.07 -9.39 -1.18
C LEU A 112 -2.38 -7.94 -0.78
N THR A 113 -3.43 -7.35 -1.33
CA THR A 113 -3.86 -5.98 -1.00
C THR A 113 -4.39 -5.91 0.43
N VAL A 114 -5.22 -6.87 0.86
CA VAL A 114 -5.71 -6.99 2.24
C VAL A 114 -4.54 -7.16 3.23
N LEU A 115 -3.60 -8.06 2.93
CA LEU A 115 -2.39 -8.24 3.75
C LEU A 115 -1.57 -6.95 3.84
N THR A 116 -1.45 -6.20 2.74
CA THR A 116 -0.74 -4.92 2.72
C THR A 116 -1.41 -3.89 3.61
N ILE A 117 -2.74 -3.79 3.59
CA ILE A 117 -3.51 -2.90 4.47
C ILE A 117 -3.27 -3.26 5.94
N LEU A 118 -3.34 -4.55 6.29
CA LEU A 118 -3.11 -5.01 7.67
C LEU A 118 -1.71 -4.63 8.18
N VAL A 119 -0.69 -4.81 7.35
CA VAL A 119 0.69 -4.42 7.69
C VAL A 119 0.81 -2.90 7.85
N LEU A 120 0.19 -2.11 6.98
CA LEU A 120 0.20 -0.65 7.08
C LEU A 120 -0.47 -0.16 8.37
N ILE A 121 -1.60 -0.75 8.75
CA ILE A 121 -2.28 -0.44 10.02
C ILE A 121 -1.39 -0.78 11.22
N PHE A 122 -0.75 -1.95 11.21
CA PHE A 122 0.16 -2.35 12.27
C PHE A 122 1.32 -1.36 12.44
N VAL A 123 1.97 -0.96 11.33
CA VAL A 123 3.05 0.03 11.33
C VAL A 123 2.56 1.39 11.80
N PHE A 124 1.35 1.80 11.40
CA PHE A 124 0.75 3.05 11.85
C PHE A 124 0.53 3.08 13.37
N ILE A 125 -0.04 2.02 13.95
CA ILE A 125 -0.25 1.90 15.40
C ILE A 125 1.10 1.96 16.13
N TYR A 126 2.10 1.21 15.66
CA TYR A 126 3.43 1.21 16.25
C TYR A 126 4.06 2.62 16.26
N LEU A 127 3.98 3.36 15.15
CA LEU A 127 4.54 4.71 15.05
C LEU A 127 3.77 5.74 15.88
N CYS A 128 2.45 5.59 16.00
CA CYS A 128 1.64 6.40 16.91
C CYS A 128 2.11 6.23 18.36
N ILE A 129 2.25 4.98 18.83
CA ILE A 129 2.74 4.69 20.19
C ILE A 129 4.13 5.29 20.40
N ALA A 130 5.08 5.02 19.49
CA ALA A 130 6.46 5.52 19.59
C ALA A 130 6.57 7.06 19.53
N THR A 131 5.57 7.73 18.94
CA THR A 131 5.51 9.20 18.90
C THR A 131 4.92 9.75 20.20
N VAL A 132 3.86 9.13 20.73
CA VAL A 132 3.23 9.51 21.99
C VAL A 132 4.16 9.29 23.18
N GLU A 133 4.87 8.16 23.24
CA GLU A 133 5.85 7.88 24.30
C GLU A 133 6.94 8.95 24.34
N LYS A 134 7.50 9.29 23.17
CA LYS A 134 8.54 10.32 23.08
C LYS A 134 8.04 11.71 23.47
N GLN A 135 6.80 12.06 23.10
CA GLN A 135 6.16 13.30 23.55
C GLN A 135 5.96 13.32 25.07
N ARG A 136 5.53 12.20 25.67
CA ARG A 136 5.38 12.06 27.13
C ARG A 136 6.70 12.20 27.87
N GLU A 137 7.79 11.61 27.36
CA GLU A 137 9.13 11.77 27.94
C GLU A 137 9.62 13.22 27.92
N LEU A 138 9.38 13.94 26.82
CA LEU A 138 9.75 15.35 26.70
C LEU A 138 8.94 16.23 27.66
N ASN A 139 7.63 15.99 27.79
CA ASN A 139 6.78 16.71 28.73
C ASN A 139 7.10 16.42 30.21
N ARG A 140 7.72 15.26 30.53
CA ARG A 140 8.20 14.97 31.90
C ARG A 140 9.52 15.67 32.25
N ARG A 141 10.30 16.11 31.24
CA ARG A 141 11.60 16.77 31.44
C ARG A 141 11.50 18.31 31.44
N ARG A 142 10.38 18.87 30.99
CA ARG A 142 10.03 20.30 31.17
C ARG A 142 9.30 20.48 32.49
#